data_AF-A0A9J7E0N6-F1
#
_entry.id   AF-A0A9J7E0N6-F1
#
_cell.length_a   1.000
_cell.length_b   1.000
_cell.length_c   1.000
_cell.angle_alpha   90.00
_cell.angle_beta   90.00
_cell.angle_gamma   90.00
#
_symmetry.space_group_name_H-M   'P 1'
#
loop_
_entity.id
_entity.type
_entity.pdbx_description
1 polymer ?
#
loop_
_entity_poly.entity_id
_entity_poly.type
_entity_poly.pdbx_seq_one_letter_code
_entity_poly.pdbx_strand_id
1 'polypeptide(L)'
;MPEHTPAPTPARSLYGFFMYLFSQTMMFIYFIWAITPDSCLHYFNIYYYPQKYWSTAVPIQCLVALTIFAFLIYPSSNLMLTANIDSISTITDPHAHYTCERNETNDNINEQCVCIDVNKCVKNSHITSEEELEENTVPPLHDLNIRLVCKKLYFKEYL
;
A
#
# COMPACT_ATOMS: atom_id res chain seq x y z
N MET A 1 -12.43 1.83 24.45
CA MET A 1 -11.55 1.24 23.41
C MET A 1 -10.94 2.40 22.66
N PRO A 2 -9.60 2.59 22.65
CA PRO A 2 -9.02 3.72 21.97
C PRO A 2 -9.16 3.55 20.46
N GLU A 3 -9.56 4.64 19.83
CA GLU A 3 -9.92 4.73 18.42
C GLU A 3 -8.74 4.39 17.50
N HIS A 4 -8.96 3.49 16.56
CA HIS A 4 -8.16 3.35 15.35
C HIS A 4 -8.54 4.43 14.33
N THR A 5 -8.65 5.68 14.75
CA THR A 5 -8.79 6.80 13.82
C THR A 5 -7.44 6.99 13.13
N PRO A 6 -7.38 7.08 11.78
CA PRO A 6 -6.14 7.32 11.04
C PRO A 6 -5.57 8.73 11.28
N ALA A 7 -6.28 9.57 12.04
CA ALA A 7 -5.87 10.92 12.39
C ALA A 7 -4.58 10.91 13.24
N PRO A 8 -3.61 11.80 12.96
CA PRO A 8 -2.38 11.89 13.71
C PRO A 8 -2.66 12.39 15.14
N THR A 9 -2.61 11.49 16.12
CA THR A 9 -2.71 11.88 17.52
C THR A 9 -1.35 12.30 18.07
N PRO A 10 -1.28 13.34 18.93
CA PRO A 10 -0.01 13.79 19.52
C PRO A 10 0.64 12.73 20.40
N ALA A 11 -0.14 11.80 20.96
CA ALA A 11 0.40 10.66 21.71
C ALA A 11 1.18 9.69 20.80
N ARG A 12 0.79 9.54 19.53
CA ARG A 12 1.45 8.62 18.59
C ARG A 12 2.83 9.11 18.15
N SER A 13 3.02 10.42 18.02
CA SER A 13 4.33 11.00 17.64
C SER A 13 5.37 10.90 18.75
N LEU A 14 4.93 10.85 20.00
CA LEU A 14 5.79 10.75 21.17
C LEU A 14 6.63 9.45 21.18
N TYR A 15 6.05 8.32 20.76
CA TYR A 15 6.77 7.05 20.68
C TYR A 15 7.94 7.10 19.70
N GLY A 16 7.73 7.69 18.52
CA GLY A 16 8.78 7.87 17.52
C GLY A 16 9.89 8.79 18.04
N PHE A 17 9.52 9.86 18.74
CA PHE A 17 10.48 10.78 19.35
C PHE A 17 11.34 10.11 20.43
N PHE A 18 10.73 9.33 21.33
CA PHE A 18 11.47 8.58 22.34
C PHE A 18 12.39 7.53 21.72
N MET A 19 11.92 6.77 20.74
CA MET A 19 12.74 5.82 19.98
C MET A 19 13.93 6.51 19.31
N TYR A 20 13.72 7.69 18.71
CA TYR A 20 14.79 8.46 18.09
C TYR A 20 15.87 8.88 19.09
N LEU A 21 15.48 9.49 20.22
CA LEU A 21 16.44 9.87 21.26
C LEU A 21 17.17 8.66 21.85
N PHE A 22 16.45 7.57 22.09
CA PHE A 22 17.02 6.34 22.60
C PHE A 22 18.02 5.72 21.62
N SER A 23 17.65 5.62 20.34
CA SER A 23 18.55 5.12 19.28
C SER A 23 19.79 6.00 19.15
N GLN A 24 19.63 7.32 19.20
CA GLN A 24 20.76 8.25 19.08
C GLN A 24 21.74 8.12 20.26
N THR A 25 21.22 8.05 21.49
CA THR A 25 22.04 7.89 22.70
C THR A 25 22.79 6.55 22.72
N MET A 26 22.10 5.45 22.39
CA MET A 26 22.73 4.13 22.26
C MET A 26 23.82 4.11 21.20
N MET A 27 23.61 4.76 20.05
CA MET A 27 24.59 4.84 18.98
C MET A 27 25.85 5.61 19.41
N PHE A 28 25.71 6.71 20.16
CA PHE A 28 26.86 7.43 20.71
C PHE A 28 27.66 6.58 21.71
N ILE A 29 26.98 5.91 22.64
CA ILE A 29 27.63 5.02 23.61
C ILE A 29 28.38 3.90 22.87
N TYR A 30 27.77 3.34 21.83
CA TYR A 30 28.38 2.33 20.99
C TYR A 30 29.66 2.83 20.31
N PHE A 31 29.65 4.02 19.70
CA PHE A 31 30.85 4.58 19.07
C PHE A 31 31.97 4.89 20.06
N ILE A 32 31.63 5.44 21.24
CA ILE A 32 32.60 5.69 22.30
C ILE A 32 33.27 4.37 22.70
N TRP A 33 32.48 3.33 22.94
CA TRP A 33 33.01 2.01 23.27
C TRP A 33 33.83 1.41 22.11
N ALA A 34 33.38 1.55 20.87
CA ALA A 34 34.03 0.99 19.68
C ALA A 34 35.42 1.59 19.44
N ILE A 35 35.56 2.92 19.56
CA ILE A 35 36.78 3.66 19.21
C ILE A 35 37.79 3.66 20.37
N THR A 36 37.32 3.62 21.62
CA THR A 36 38.20 3.72 22.79
C THR A 36 39.12 2.50 22.92
N PRO A 37 40.45 2.65 23.01
CA PRO A 37 41.37 1.52 23.17
C PRO A 37 41.25 0.90 24.57
N ASP A 38 41.60 -0.39 24.68
CA ASP A 38 41.42 -1.17 25.91
C ASP A 38 42.21 -0.60 27.10
N SER A 39 43.38 0.01 26.85
CA SER A 39 44.18 0.67 27.89
C SER A 39 43.42 1.78 28.62
N CYS A 40 42.59 2.53 27.90
CA CYS A 40 41.80 3.61 28.47
C CYS A 40 40.63 3.05 29.30
N LEU A 41 39.95 2.00 28.81
CA LEU A 41 38.90 1.29 29.55
C LEU A 41 39.43 0.68 30.86
N HIS A 42 40.62 0.08 30.83
CA HIS A 42 41.25 -0.48 32.03
C HIS A 42 41.66 0.60 33.04
N TYR A 43 42.04 1.80 32.58
CA TYR A 43 42.28 2.94 33.48
C TYR A 43 41.02 3.35 34.25
N PHE A 44 39.85 3.26 33.62
CA PHE A 44 38.55 3.45 34.28
C PHE A 44 38.06 2.23 35.08
N ASN A 45 38.89 1.19 35.26
CA ASN A 45 38.55 -0.09 35.89
C ASN A 45 37.40 -0.86 35.22
N ILE A 46 37.22 -0.70 33.92
CA ILE A 46 36.21 -1.42 33.14
C ILE A 46 36.87 -2.62 32.47
N TYR A 47 36.72 -3.80 33.06
CA TYR A 47 37.32 -5.05 32.57
C TYR A 47 36.30 -5.99 31.89
N TYR A 48 35.01 -5.79 32.10
CA TYR A 48 33.95 -6.66 31.61
C TYR A 48 33.18 -5.99 30.46
N TYR A 49 33.70 -6.14 29.24
CA TYR A 49 33.03 -5.72 28.01
C TYR A 49 33.15 -6.82 26.95
N PRO A 50 32.23 -6.88 25.96
CA PRO A 50 32.33 -7.86 24.88
C PRO A 50 33.62 -7.65 24.08
N GLN A 51 34.13 -8.71 23.44
CA GLN A 51 35.32 -8.61 22.61
C GLN A 51 35.15 -7.56 21.51
N LYS A 52 36.19 -6.78 21.23
CA LYS A 52 36.17 -5.66 20.27
C LYS A 52 35.74 -6.05 18.85
N TYR A 53 35.90 -7.31 18.45
CA TYR A 53 35.42 -7.80 17.14
C TYR A 53 33.92 -7.57 16.93
N TRP A 54 33.11 -7.57 18.01
CA TRP A 54 31.68 -7.30 17.95
C TRP A 54 31.36 -5.88 17.48
N SER A 55 32.28 -4.94 17.63
CA SER A 55 32.19 -3.59 17.07
C SER A 55 32.06 -3.60 15.54
N THR A 56 32.64 -4.60 14.88
CA THR A 56 32.56 -4.74 13.42
C THR A 56 31.54 -5.79 13.00
N ALA A 57 31.38 -6.87 13.77
CA ALA A 57 30.42 -7.93 13.43
C ALA A 57 28.96 -7.47 13.50
N VAL A 58 28.59 -6.64 14.48
CA VAL A 58 27.22 -6.13 14.63
C VAL A 58 26.75 -5.32 13.40
N PRO A 59 27.48 -4.29 12.92
CA PRO A 59 27.01 -3.49 11.78
C PRO A 59 26.95 -4.33 10.49
N ILE A 60 27.90 -5.25 10.27
CA ILE A 60 27.85 -6.13 9.10
C ILE A 60 26.62 -7.03 9.16
N GLN A 61 26.29 -7.58 10.33
CA GLN A 61 25.16 -8.49 10.48
C GLN A 61 23.83 -7.74 10.34
N CYS A 62 23.75 -6.50 10.82
CA CYS A 62 22.61 -5.62 10.56
C CYS A 62 22.42 -5.35 9.06
N LEU A 63 23.51 -5.10 8.31
CA LEU A 63 23.43 -4.89 6.86
C LEU A 63 22.99 -6.17 6.12
N VAL A 64 23.53 -7.33 6.50
CA VAL A 64 23.12 -8.62 5.92
C VAL A 64 21.64 -8.90 6.22
N ALA A 65 21.20 -8.71 7.47
CA ALA A 65 19.80 -8.88 7.84
C ALA A 65 18.89 -7.91 7.09
N LEU A 66 19.27 -6.64 6.96
CA LEU A 66 18.51 -5.62 6.23
C LEU A 66 18.40 -5.95 4.75
N THR A 67 19.49 -6.38 4.11
CA THR A 67 19.48 -6.76 2.68
C THR A 67 18.60 -7.97 2.43
N ILE A 68 18.72 -9.02 3.25
CA ILE A 68 17.82 -10.19 3.18
C ILE A 68 16.37 -9.78 3.39
N PHE A 69 16.10 -8.93 4.38
CA PHE A 69 14.74 -8.49 4.67
C PHE A 69 14.15 -7.67 3.53
N ALA A 70 14.88 -6.67 3.04
CA ALA A 70 14.40 -5.74 2.02
C ALA A 70 14.23 -6.40 0.64
N PHE A 71 15.15 -7.27 0.24
CA PHE A 71 15.16 -7.84 -1.12
C PHE A 71 14.53 -9.22 -1.23
N LEU A 72 14.46 -9.99 -0.14
CA LEU A 72 13.90 -11.34 -0.18
C LEU A 72 12.60 -11.39 0.61
N ILE A 73 12.65 -11.11 1.92
CA ILE A 73 11.51 -11.36 2.81
C ILE A 73 10.34 -10.44 2.48
N TYR A 74 10.58 -9.14 2.38
CA TYR A 74 9.55 -8.14 2.13
C TYR A 74 8.83 -8.37 0.80
N PRO A 75 9.50 -8.45 -0.38
CA PRO A 75 8.80 -8.69 -1.64
C PRO A 75 8.12 -10.05 -1.68
N SER A 76 8.74 -11.10 -1.13
CA SER A 76 8.12 -12.44 -1.09
C SER A 76 6.83 -12.44 -0.26
N SER A 77 6.84 -11.74 0.88
CA SER A 77 5.66 -11.61 1.74
C SER A 77 4.56 -10.80 1.07
N ASN A 78 4.91 -9.70 0.40
CA ASN A 78 3.93 -8.91 -0.37
C ASN A 78 3.32 -9.74 -1.50
N LEU A 79 4.12 -10.53 -2.22
CA LEU A 79 3.63 -11.40 -3.28
C LEU A 79 2.70 -12.49 -2.73
N MET A 80 3.02 -13.07 -1.57
CA MET A 80 2.18 -14.08 -0.92
C MET A 80 0.82 -13.51 -0.45
N LEU A 81 0.77 -12.22 -0.09
CA LEU A 81 -0.45 -11.53 0.32
C LEU A 81 -1.26 -10.99 -0.87
N THR A 82 -0.68 -10.93 -2.07
CA THR A 82 -1.35 -10.45 -3.28
C THR A 82 -2.15 -11.58 -3.93
N ALA A 83 -3.18 -11.24 -4.71
CA ALA A 83 -3.90 -12.21 -5.53
C ALA A 83 -2.96 -12.94 -6.51
N ASN A 84 -3.35 -14.14 -6.95
CA ASN A 84 -2.59 -14.90 -7.94
C ASN A 84 -2.37 -14.03 -9.21
N ILE A 85 -1.17 -14.09 -9.78
CA ILE A 85 -0.76 -13.33 -10.97
C ILE A 85 -1.71 -13.52 -12.16
N ASP A 86 -2.35 -14.68 -12.27
CA ASP A 86 -3.27 -15.00 -13.36
C ASP A 86 -4.72 -14.55 -13.09
N SER A 87 -5.01 -14.05 -11.88
CA SER A 87 -6.35 -13.60 -11.52
C SER A 87 -6.65 -12.21 -12.10
N ILE A 88 -7.82 -12.06 -12.71
CA ILE A 88 -8.35 -10.76 -13.16
C ILE A 88 -8.48 -9.75 -12.01
N SER A 89 -8.60 -10.23 -10.76
CA SER A 89 -8.65 -9.41 -9.56
C SER A 89 -7.36 -8.63 -9.28
N THR A 90 -6.25 -8.98 -9.94
CA THR A 90 -4.99 -8.22 -9.86
C THR A 90 -5.08 -6.92 -10.67
N ILE A 91 -5.96 -6.88 -11.68
CA ILE A 91 -6.14 -5.74 -12.59
C ILE A 91 -7.45 -4.99 -12.29
N THR A 92 -8.43 -5.68 -11.71
CA THR A 92 -9.80 -5.20 -11.51
C THR A 92 -10.13 -5.17 -10.02
N ASP A 93 -10.61 -4.03 -9.54
CA ASP A 93 -11.08 -3.87 -8.17
C ASP A 93 -12.61 -4.12 -8.08
N PRO A 94 -13.18 -4.25 -6.87
CA PRO A 94 -14.62 -4.47 -6.69
C PRO A 94 -15.51 -3.35 -7.23
N HIS A 95 -14.98 -2.13 -7.44
CA HIS A 95 -15.74 -0.99 -7.93
C HIS A 95 -15.65 -0.80 -9.44
N ALA A 96 -14.88 -1.63 -10.15
CA ALA A 96 -14.84 -1.62 -11.60
C ALA A 96 -16.18 -2.05 -12.20
N HIS A 97 -16.73 -1.21 -13.08
CA HIS A 97 -17.97 -1.53 -13.76
C HIS A 97 -17.69 -2.52 -14.90
N TYR A 98 -18.16 -3.77 -14.75
CA TYR A 98 -18.32 -4.62 -15.92
C TYR A 98 -19.48 -4.03 -16.73
N THR A 99 -19.23 -3.66 -17.98
CA THR A 99 -20.38 -3.49 -18.88
C THR A 99 -21.01 -4.86 -18.99
N CYS A 100 -22.21 -5.02 -18.44
CA CYS A 100 -22.98 -6.25 -18.56
C CYS A 100 -23.04 -6.60 -20.06
N GLU A 101 -22.36 -7.67 -20.46
CA GLU A 101 -22.80 -8.40 -21.64
C GLU A 101 -24.19 -8.92 -21.29
N ARG A 102 -25.20 -8.24 -21.83
CA ARG A 102 -26.60 -8.56 -21.62
C ARG A 102 -26.88 -9.92 -22.23
N ASN A 103 -26.82 -10.98 -21.44
CA ASN A 103 -27.62 -12.16 -21.71
C ASN A 103 -29.06 -11.78 -21.37
N GLU A 104 -29.88 -11.67 -22.40
CA GLU A 104 -31.30 -11.39 -22.30
C GLU A 104 -32.01 -12.52 -21.56
N THR A 105 -32.24 -12.33 -20.26
CA THR A 105 -33.45 -12.82 -19.60
C THR A 105 -33.91 -11.78 -18.58
N ASN A 106 -34.81 -10.91 -19.05
CA ASN A 106 -35.86 -10.15 -18.36
C ASN A 106 -35.74 -9.96 -16.84
N ASP A 107 -35.39 -8.75 -16.36
CA ASP A 107 -36.38 -7.73 -15.99
C ASP A 107 -35.71 -6.40 -15.60
N ASN A 108 -36.25 -5.31 -16.17
CA ASN A 108 -36.12 -3.86 -15.93
C ASN A 108 -35.11 -3.30 -14.88
N ILE A 109 -34.00 -2.69 -15.34
CA ILE A 109 -33.33 -1.50 -14.75
C ILE A 109 -32.73 -0.65 -15.89
N ASN A 110 -33.01 0.66 -15.94
CA ASN A 110 -32.43 1.57 -16.94
C ASN A 110 -31.03 2.04 -16.54
N GLU A 111 -30.01 1.60 -17.28
CA GLU A 111 -28.66 2.18 -17.33
C GLU A 111 -28.45 2.80 -18.73
N GLN A 112 -28.16 4.11 -18.79
CA GLN A 112 -28.00 4.81 -20.06
C GLN A 112 -26.59 4.61 -20.64
N CYS A 113 -26.50 3.66 -21.56
CA CYS A 113 -25.32 3.29 -22.34
C CYS A 113 -24.92 4.36 -23.38
N VAL A 114 -23.62 4.58 -23.57
CA VAL A 114 -23.09 5.36 -24.70
C VAL A 114 -23.22 4.54 -25.99
N CYS A 115 -24.32 4.73 -26.71
CA CYS A 115 -24.61 4.07 -27.99
C CYS A 115 -23.76 4.66 -29.13
N ILE A 116 -23.06 3.80 -29.87
CA ILE A 116 -22.28 4.19 -31.07
C ILE A 116 -23.20 4.32 -32.31
N ASP A 117 -24.37 3.69 -32.32
CA ASP A 117 -25.34 3.80 -33.42
C ASP A 117 -26.68 4.36 -32.92
N VAL A 118 -27.01 5.55 -33.40
CA VAL A 118 -28.05 6.43 -32.85
C VAL A 118 -29.48 6.01 -33.22
N ASN A 119 -29.67 5.17 -34.24
CA ASN A 119 -31.00 4.79 -34.72
C ASN A 119 -31.63 3.59 -33.98
N LYS A 120 -30.90 2.97 -33.05
CA LYS A 120 -31.37 1.84 -32.22
C LYS A 120 -31.40 2.14 -30.72
N CYS A 121 -31.03 3.35 -30.31
CA CYS A 121 -30.88 3.70 -28.90
C CYS A 121 -32.14 4.42 -28.41
N VAL A 122 -32.97 3.74 -27.62
CA VAL A 122 -34.13 4.35 -26.94
C VAL A 122 -33.73 4.70 -25.51
N LYS A 123 -33.83 5.99 -25.17
CA LYS A 123 -33.50 6.56 -23.88
C LYS A 123 -34.69 6.42 -22.93
N ASN A 124 -34.64 5.49 -21.98
CA ASN A 124 -35.50 5.58 -20.80
C ASN A 124 -34.63 6.00 -19.62
N SER A 125 -34.82 7.25 -19.19
CA SER A 125 -34.22 7.85 -18.01
C SER A 125 -34.88 7.30 -16.74
N HIS A 126 -34.10 6.84 -15.76
CA HIS A 126 -34.61 6.78 -14.39
C HIS A 126 -34.68 8.22 -13.85
N ILE A 127 -35.91 8.67 -13.57
CA ILE A 127 -36.21 9.83 -12.72
C ILE A 127 -36.05 9.33 -11.29
N THR A 128 -35.09 9.88 -10.57
CA THR A 128 -34.96 9.71 -9.14
C THR A 128 -35.68 10.90 -8.45
N SER A 129 -36.17 10.68 -7.23
CA SER A 129 -37.17 11.53 -6.53
C SER A 129 -36.66 11.79 -5.11
N GLU A 130 -36.64 13.08 -4.71
CA GLU A 130 -36.46 13.81 -3.40
C GLU A 130 -35.96 13.11 -2.11
N GLU A 131 -35.90 11.79 -1.99
CA GLU A 131 -34.97 11.09 -1.08
C GLU A 131 -33.51 11.19 -1.58
N GLU A 132 -33.34 11.78 -2.77
CA GLU A 132 -32.07 12.21 -3.38
C GLU A 132 -31.24 13.11 -2.46
N LEU A 133 -31.81 13.81 -1.45
CA LEU A 133 -31.10 14.73 -0.54
C LEU A 133 -30.34 14.09 0.66
N GLU A 134 -29.82 12.85 0.53
CA GLU A 134 -28.45 12.60 1.04
C GLU A 134 -27.39 13.13 0.03
N GLU A 135 -27.85 13.95 -0.95
CA GLU A 135 -27.21 14.92 -1.86
C GLU A 135 -26.11 15.76 -1.18
N ASN A 136 -24.96 15.16 -0.92
CA ASN A 136 -23.64 15.80 -1.09
C ASN A 136 -22.52 14.77 -1.19
N THR A 137 -22.85 13.49 -1.38
CA THR A 137 -21.84 12.50 -1.73
C THR A 137 -21.74 12.46 -3.25
N VAL A 138 -20.57 12.81 -3.75
CA VAL A 138 -20.17 12.48 -5.13
C VAL A 138 -20.49 11.00 -5.31
N PRO A 139 -21.24 10.60 -6.37
CA PRO A 139 -21.54 9.19 -6.60
C PRO A 139 -20.23 8.41 -6.58
N PRO A 140 -20.22 7.19 -6.01
CA PRO A 140 -18.99 6.40 -5.94
C PRO A 140 -18.36 6.32 -7.33
N LEU A 141 -17.11 6.76 -7.42
CA LEU A 141 -16.38 6.79 -8.68
C LEU A 141 -16.16 5.34 -9.11
N HIS A 142 -16.77 4.94 -10.22
CA HIS A 142 -16.59 3.62 -10.82
C HIS A 142 -15.57 3.70 -11.94
N ASP A 143 -14.59 2.81 -11.91
CA ASP A 143 -13.58 2.74 -12.97
C ASP A 143 -14.12 2.05 -14.22
N LEU A 144 -13.69 2.55 -15.38
CA LEU A 144 -14.02 1.99 -16.69
C LEU A 144 -13.26 0.68 -16.90
N ASN A 145 -13.93 -0.35 -17.42
CA ASN A 145 -13.27 -1.63 -17.67
C ASN A 145 -12.06 -1.48 -18.62
N ILE A 146 -10.87 -1.85 -18.12
CA ILE A 146 -9.60 -1.76 -18.86
C ILE A 146 -9.63 -2.52 -20.20
N ARG A 147 -10.40 -3.62 -20.31
CA ARG A 147 -10.54 -4.37 -21.57
C ARG A 147 -11.17 -3.53 -22.67
N LEU A 148 -12.14 -2.68 -22.31
CA LEU A 148 -12.81 -1.78 -23.26
C LEU A 148 -11.85 -0.67 -23.72
N VAL A 149 -11.07 -0.12 -22.79
CA VAL A 149 -10.01 0.86 -23.10
C VAL A 149 -8.97 0.25 -24.03
N CYS A 150 -8.46 -0.93 -23.70
CA CYS A 150 -7.47 -1.64 -24.53
C CYS A 150 -8.02 -1.96 -25.93
N LYS A 151 -9.27 -2.43 -26.03
CA LYS A 151 -9.93 -2.69 -27.32
C LYS A 151 -10.03 -1.43 -28.17
N LYS A 152 -10.38 -0.29 -27.56
CA LYS A 152 -10.58 0.96 -28.30
C LYS A 152 -9.27 1.68 -28.67
N LEU A 153 -8.22 1.54 -27.86
CA LEU A 153 -6.91 2.14 -28.13
C LEU A 153 -6.06 1.30 -29.07
N TYR A 154 -6.01 -0.03 -28.87
CA TYR A 154 -5.05 -0.89 -29.58
C TYR A 154 -5.66 -1.69 -30.74
N PHE A 155 -6.97 -1.91 -30.77
CA PHE A 155 -7.62 -2.71 -31.83
C PHE A 155 -8.40 -1.88 -32.86
N LYS A 156 -8.32 -0.54 -32.80
CA LYS A 156 -9.05 0.36 -33.71
C LYS A 156 -8.28 0.71 -35.00
N GLU A 157 -7.04 0.24 -35.16
CA GLU A 157 -6.22 0.50 -36.35
C GLU A 157 -6.34 -0.56 -37.47
N TYR A 158 -7.22 -1.56 -37.36
CA TYR A 158 -7.33 -2.65 -38.35
C TYR A 158 -8.73 -2.83 -38.97
N LEU A 159 -9.49 -1.75 -39.18
CA LEU A 159 -10.67 -1.73 -40.06
C LEU A 159 -10.95 -0.31 -40.57
#